data_AF-A0A2D5YHM4-F1
#
_entry.id   AF-A0A2D5YHM4-F1
#
_cell.length_a   1.000
_cell.length_b   1.000
_cell.length_c   1.000
_cell.angle_alpha   90.00
_cell.angle_beta   90.00
_cell.angle_gamma   90.00
#
_symmetry.space_group_name_H-M   'P 1'
#
loop_
_entity.id
_entity.type
_entity.pdbx_description
1 polymer ?
#
loop_
_entity_poly.entity_id
_entity_poly.type
_entity_poly.pdbx_seq_one_letter_code
_entity_poly.pdbx_strand_id
1 'polypeptide(L)'
;MQLYARALRFAVVTLILASTLLLADNVAADHDFDHITVAADQDFDDLTIAAGQTLTLTDGNFTVEDNIEVSGTLVLENCSFDMSNEFSAVESEIRIQPGGSLTVRDCSLTSTANLTPVRALYDQYIEVDPDNTTYYETSIETAFAQLNATAVFRVVLDDGELLLNRVNMTSGRLWLVGGNATLFDTRLDGESSFPENSTGLFIEDTSFLANNLTLANYDNCLRAVGVAPVLSNVNYANCTTQHIQEWWLNVTVEDTAGERLGGLHVAQRDDAGIALAVAEEQPDGSYVDWYEEYRLLGNGNRTEPQVSITVTKIYEFYSLEGLWEGDLDGNTQVTITVETNRSLLSFSDMRLEVDGQLVESSQPVSKWSTLSLNATLVNPTDCRMSVVVQLAVNDVIGYSSTLVELAPRSVANLELDWNISIAGDLSLSLVADNSILPDGELRISRYLQVTSDTLEEEEEQEQPWLALLLLLALAGGAAWALLSESEPEAGEAVAAEEETNGDSDAPSNDEHGEPADGGGGEEADELADDEEGGNAESELPDDED
;
A
#
# COMPACT_ATOMS: atom_id res chain seq x y z
N MET A 1 -12.87 -9.48 52.22
CA MET A 1 -13.18 -10.88 52.58
C MET A 1 -13.89 -11.53 51.37
N GLN A 2 -13.33 -11.57 50.16
CA GLN A 2 -12.06 -12.15 49.68
C GLN A 2 -11.89 -13.67 49.81
N LEU A 3 -12.96 -14.43 50.07
CA LEU A 3 -12.90 -15.91 50.12
C LEU A 3 -14.02 -16.65 49.37
N TYR A 4 -14.93 -15.95 48.66
CA TYR A 4 -16.04 -16.59 47.95
C TYR A 4 -15.99 -16.52 46.41
N ALA A 5 -14.92 -15.97 45.83
CA ALA A 5 -14.76 -15.83 44.37
C ALA A 5 -13.72 -16.79 43.76
N ARG A 6 -13.15 -17.73 44.53
CA ARG A 6 -12.16 -18.71 44.06
C ARG A 6 -12.66 -20.16 43.99
N ALA A 7 -13.92 -20.43 44.36
CA ALA A 7 -14.49 -21.78 44.35
C ALA A 7 -15.39 -22.07 43.12
N LEU A 8 -15.66 -21.08 42.26
CA LEU A 8 -16.58 -21.22 41.13
C LEU A 8 -15.88 -21.29 39.75
N ARG A 9 -14.55 -21.35 39.71
CA ARG A 9 -13.76 -21.55 38.48
C ARG A 9 -13.10 -22.94 38.40
N PHE A 10 -13.47 -23.85 39.31
CA PHE A 10 -12.99 -25.24 39.35
C PHE A 10 -14.10 -26.27 39.08
N ALA A 11 -15.26 -25.82 38.57
CA ALA A 11 -16.49 -26.62 38.44
C ALA A 11 -16.92 -26.90 36.99
N VAL A 12 -16.05 -26.68 35.99
CA VAL A 12 -16.38 -26.93 34.58
C VAL A 12 -15.93 -28.32 34.11
N VAL A 13 -14.98 -28.96 34.81
CA VAL A 13 -14.47 -30.30 34.43
C VAL A 13 -15.18 -31.45 35.17
N THR A 14 -15.98 -31.19 36.21
CA THR A 14 -16.65 -32.26 36.98
C THR A 14 -18.02 -32.67 36.42
N LEU A 15 -18.60 -31.90 35.49
CA LEU A 15 -19.96 -32.17 35.00
C LEU A 15 -20.02 -32.97 33.69
N ILE A 16 -18.94 -33.02 32.89
CA ILE A 16 -18.94 -33.75 31.61
C ILE A 16 -18.66 -35.26 31.78
N LEU A 17 -17.99 -35.67 32.87
CA LEU A 17 -17.72 -37.09 33.14
C LEU A 17 -18.80 -37.80 33.96
N ALA A 18 -19.75 -37.11 34.60
CA ALA A 18 -20.72 -37.79 35.47
C ALA A 18 -21.91 -38.43 34.72
N SER A 19 -22.23 -37.94 33.51
CA SER A 19 -23.36 -38.45 32.70
C SER A 19 -22.97 -39.58 31.74
N THR A 20 -21.72 -39.65 31.28
CA THR A 20 -21.23 -40.69 30.36
C THR A 20 -20.62 -41.91 31.07
N LEU A 21 -20.15 -41.78 32.32
CA LEU A 21 -19.67 -42.93 33.12
C LEU A 21 -20.75 -43.94 33.54
N LEU A 22 -22.02 -43.70 33.21
CA LEU A 22 -23.13 -44.60 33.54
C LEU A 22 -23.48 -45.62 32.45
N LEU A 23 -22.87 -45.55 31.26
CA LEU A 23 -23.25 -46.41 30.12
C LEU A 23 -22.11 -47.10 29.35
N ALA A 24 -20.84 -46.86 29.65
CA ALA A 24 -19.73 -47.58 29.03
C ALA A 24 -19.08 -48.56 30.03
N ASP A 25 -19.42 -49.84 29.93
CA ASP A 25 -18.98 -50.94 30.81
C ASP A 25 -17.48 -51.32 30.65
N ASN A 26 -16.61 -50.43 30.17
CA ASN A 26 -15.21 -50.72 29.85
C ASN A 26 -14.17 -49.65 30.25
N VAL A 27 -14.49 -48.70 31.14
CA VAL A 27 -13.48 -47.78 31.67
C VAL A 27 -12.63 -48.51 32.73
N ALA A 28 -11.41 -48.90 32.36
CA ALA A 28 -10.38 -49.28 33.31
C ALA A 28 -9.92 -48.03 34.07
N ALA A 29 -10.60 -47.73 35.18
CA ALA A 29 -10.31 -46.57 36.01
C ALA A 29 -8.99 -46.75 36.78
N ASP A 30 -7.89 -46.23 36.24
CA ASP A 30 -6.76 -45.75 37.05
C ASP A 30 -6.95 -44.23 37.20
N HIS A 31 -7.26 -43.78 38.41
CA HIS A 31 -7.60 -42.37 38.67
C HIS A 31 -6.33 -41.52 38.77
N ASP A 32 -5.79 -41.14 37.61
CA ASP A 32 -4.98 -39.94 37.44
C ASP A 32 -5.80 -38.96 36.59
N PHE A 33 -6.38 -37.92 37.18
CA PHE A 33 -7.22 -36.96 36.45
C PHE A 33 -6.46 -36.12 35.42
N ASP A 34 -5.13 -36.26 35.41
CA ASP A 34 -4.24 -35.65 34.43
C ASP A 34 -4.08 -36.52 33.16
N HIS A 35 -4.52 -37.79 33.18
CA HIS A 35 -4.43 -38.73 32.05
C HIS A 35 -5.75 -39.49 31.84
N ILE A 36 -6.46 -39.20 30.74
CA ILE A 36 -7.73 -39.86 30.39
C ILE A 36 -7.55 -40.65 29.10
N THR A 37 -8.04 -41.89 29.08
CA THR A 37 -8.11 -42.72 27.87
C THR A 37 -9.54 -43.13 27.58
N VAL A 38 -9.99 -42.90 26.34
CA VAL A 38 -11.32 -43.26 25.84
C VAL A 38 -11.15 -44.23 24.67
N ALA A 39 -11.81 -45.39 24.76
CA ALA A 39 -11.67 -46.49 23.79
C ALA A 39 -13.02 -46.94 23.19
N ALA A 40 -13.92 -45.99 22.97
CA ALA A 40 -15.27 -46.25 22.47
C ALA A 40 -15.77 -45.02 21.70
N ASP A 41 -16.74 -45.24 20.81
CA ASP A 41 -17.37 -44.17 20.04
C ASP A 41 -17.91 -43.07 20.97
N GLN A 42 -17.60 -41.82 20.66
CA GLN A 42 -18.04 -40.64 21.41
C GLN A 42 -18.27 -39.46 20.48
N ASP A 43 -19.32 -38.70 20.78
CA ASP A 43 -19.58 -37.40 20.17
C ASP A 43 -19.32 -36.33 21.24
N PHE A 44 -18.58 -35.29 20.86
CA PHE A 44 -18.27 -34.14 21.70
C PHE A 44 -18.88 -32.89 21.08
N ASP A 45 -19.54 -32.06 21.90
CA ASP A 45 -19.97 -30.74 21.45
C ASP A 45 -18.72 -29.85 21.26
N ASP A 46 -17.93 -29.69 22.32
CA ASP A 46 -16.64 -28.98 22.35
C ASP A 46 -15.53 -29.86 22.94
N LEU A 47 -14.28 -29.66 22.52
CA LEU A 47 -13.12 -30.35 23.10
C LEU A 47 -11.97 -29.41 23.45
N THR A 48 -11.66 -29.27 24.75
CA THR A 48 -10.50 -28.51 25.23
C THR A 48 -9.61 -29.37 26.11
N ILE A 49 -8.31 -29.41 25.82
CA ILE A 49 -7.29 -30.09 26.61
C ILE A 49 -6.41 -29.03 27.26
N ALA A 50 -6.55 -28.85 28.58
CA ALA A 50 -5.79 -27.83 29.30
C ALA A 50 -4.31 -28.24 29.48
N ALA A 51 -3.45 -27.23 29.73
CA ALA A 51 -2.04 -27.46 30.00
C ALA A 51 -1.82 -28.46 31.14
N GLY A 52 -0.93 -29.43 30.92
CA GLY A 52 -0.63 -30.50 31.87
C GLY A 52 -1.61 -31.68 31.85
N GLN A 53 -2.70 -31.61 31.07
CA GLN A 53 -3.61 -32.72 30.86
C GLN A 53 -3.26 -33.50 29.60
N THR A 54 -3.53 -34.81 29.64
CA THR A 54 -3.41 -35.72 28.51
C THR A 54 -4.74 -36.40 28.25
N LEU A 55 -5.22 -36.32 27.02
CA LEU A 55 -6.35 -37.10 26.53
C LEU A 55 -5.88 -38.04 25.41
N THR A 56 -6.24 -39.32 25.53
CA THR A 56 -6.02 -40.32 24.49
C THR A 56 -7.35 -40.87 24.01
N LEU A 57 -7.63 -40.72 22.72
CA LEU A 57 -8.77 -41.32 22.04
C LEU A 57 -8.24 -42.46 21.16
N THR A 58 -8.69 -43.68 21.41
CA THR A 58 -8.18 -44.88 20.72
C THR A 58 -9.30 -45.80 20.27
N ASP A 59 -9.07 -46.57 19.20
CA ASP A 59 -9.93 -47.71 18.80
C ASP A 59 -11.43 -47.39 18.66
N GLY A 60 -11.76 -46.20 18.14
CA GLY A 60 -13.14 -45.72 18.07
C GLY A 60 -13.40 -44.71 16.96
N ASN A 61 -14.68 -44.39 16.80
CA ASN A 61 -15.15 -43.29 15.96
C ASN A 61 -15.49 -42.09 16.84
N PHE A 62 -14.86 -40.96 16.58
CA PHE A 62 -15.02 -39.75 17.38
C PHE A 62 -15.55 -38.63 16.50
N THR A 63 -16.58 -37.94 16.97
CA THR A 63 -17.12 -36.74 16.31
C THR A 63 -16.94 -35.55 17.24
N VAL A 64 -16.52 -34.40 16.71
CA VAL A 64 -16.54 -33.12 17.44
C VAL A 64 -17.30 -32.09 16.61
N GLU A 65 -18.31 -31.43 17.20
CA GLU A 65 -19.17 -30.46 16.49
C GLU A 65 -18.60 -29.04 16.39
N ASP A 66 -17.61 -28.70 17.22
CA ASP A 66 -16.94 -27.39 17.21
C ASP A 66 -15.40 -27.57 17.20
N ASN A 67 -14.70 -26.47 17.43
CA ASN A 67 -13.26 -26.37 17.47
C ASN A 67 -12.65 -27.13 18.64
N ILE A 68 -11.40 -27.55 18.45
CA ILE A 68 -10.60 -28.24 19.44
C ILE A 68 -9.44 -27.35 19.87
N GLU A 69 -9.32 -27.11 21.16
CA GLU A 69 -8.18 -26.38 21.73
C GLU A 69 -7.25 -27.32 22.51
N VAL A 70 -5.97 -27.38 22.12
CA VAL A 70 -4.97 -28.27 22.71
C VAL A 70 -3.84 -27.45 23.35
N SER A 71 -3.94 -27.18 24.65
CA SER A 71 -2.84 -26.64 25.47
C SER A 71 -2.05 -27.71 26.21
N GLY A 72 -2.63 -28.89 26.38
CA GLY A 72 -1.98 -30.08 26.96
C GLY A 72 -1.52 -31.05 25.87
N THR A 73 -1.86 -32.33 26.01
CA THR A 73 -1.52 -33.37 25.03
C THR A 73 -2.77 -34.11 24.57
N LEU A 74 -3.03 -34.08 23.26
CA LEU A 74 -4.05 -34.88 22.60
C LEU A 74 -3.38 -36.00 21.79
N VAL A 75 -3.80 -37.24 22.04
CA VAL A 75 -3.35 -38.41 21.29
C VAL A 75 -4.55 -39.08 20.64
N LEU A 76 -4.51 -39.24 19.32
CA LEU A 76 -5.47 -39.97 18.53
C LEU A 76 -4.77 -41.23 17.97
N GLU A 77 -5.28 -42.42 18.29
CA GLU A 77 -4.65 -43.68 17.87
C GLU A 77 -5.68 -44.66 17.29
N ASN A 78 -5.40 -45.26 16.13
CA ASN A 78 -6.23 -46.30 15.52
C ASN A 78 -7.74 -45.94 15.46
N CYS A 79 -8.06 -44.81 14.85
CA CYS A 79 -9.36 -44.15 15.00
C CYS A 79 -9.93 -43.61 13.67
N SER A 80 -11.24 -43.37 13.66
CA SER A 80 -11.87 -42.45 12.72
C SER A 80 -12.26 -41.19 13.50
N PHE A 81 -11.89 -40.03 13.00
CA PHE A 81 -12.15 -38.77 13.67
C PHE A 81 -12.83 -37.82 12.69
N ASP A 82 -14.01 -37.34 13.03
CA ASP A 82 -14.81 -36.45 12.21
C ASP A 82 -15.01 -35.09 12.88
N MET A 83 -14.65 -34.03 12.17
CA MET A 83 -15.01 -32.66 12.53
C MET A 83 -16.36 -32.33 11.89
N SER A 84 -17.43 -32.31 12.69
CA SER A 84 -18.74 -31.89 12.21
C SER A 84 -18.83 -30.37 12.26
N ASN A 85 -19.18 -29.71 11.15
CA ASN A 85 -19.19 -28.26 11.06
C ASN A 85 -20.60 -27.70 11.13
N GLU A 86 -20.84 -26.68 11.94
CA GLU A 86 -22.11 -25.96 11.87
C GLU A 86 -22.30 -25.29 10.50
N PHE A 87 -23.54 -25.26 10.02
CA PHE A 87 -24.02 -24.61 8.78
C PHE A 87 -23.49 -23.18 8.52
N SER A 88 -22.94 -22.52 9.54
CA SER A 88 -22.44 -21.13 9.52
C SER A 88 -20.93 -20.99 9.75
N ALA A 89 -20.22 -22.06 10.15
CA ALA A 89 -18.82 -21.98 10.56
C ALA A 89 -17.88 -22.05 9.35
N VAL A 90 -17.10 -20.99 9.17
CA VAL A 90 -15.99 -20.92 8.21
C VAL A 90 -14.87 -21.83 8.72
N GLU A 91 -14.90 -23.11 8.34
CA GLU A 91 -13.90 -24.15 8.64
C GLU A 91 -13.65 -24.42 10.14
N SER A 92 -13.95 -25.65 10.59
CA SER A 92 -13.63 -26.05 11.97
C SER A 92 -12.13 -26.28 12.16
N GLU A 93 -11.67 -26.08 13.38
CA GLU A 93 -10.25 -25.96 13.68
C GLU A 93 -9.82 -26.88 14.84
N ILE A 94 -8.69 -27.55 14.66
CA ILE A 94 -7.91 -28.16 15.74
C ILE A 94 -6.71 -27.25 16.01
N ARG A 95 -6.76 -26.44 17.06
CA ARG A 95 -5.69 -25.51 17.43
C ARG A 95 -4.79 -26.07 18.51
N ILE A 96 -3.52 -26.25 18.17
CA ILE A 96 -2.45 -26.60 19.11
C ILE A 96 -1.83 -25.29 19.58
N GLN A 97 -2.04 -24.99 20.86
CA GLN A 97 -1.55 -23.78 21.51
C GLN A 97 -0.05 -23.90 21.83
N PRO A 98 0.64 -22.78 22.13
CA PRO A 98 2.05 -22.81 22.53
C PRO A 98 2.32 -23.79 23.66
N GLY A 99 3.26 -24.72 23.44
CA GLY A 99 3.61 -25.79 24.38
C GLY A 99 2.62 -26.97 24.45
N GLY A 100 1.52 -26.93 23.69
CA GLY A 100 0.61 -28.06 23.49
C GLY A 100 1.15 -29.08 22.48
N SER A 101 0.57 -30.28 22.47
CA SER A 101 0.96 -31.34 21.54
C SER A 101 -0.22 -32.13 21.00
N LEU A 102 -0.20 -32.39 19.69
CA LEU A 102 -1.09 -33.33 19.02
C LEU A 102 -0.28 -34.46 18.38
N THR A 103 -0.62 -35.70 18.74
CA THR A 103 -0.12 -36.90 18.07
C THR A 103 -1.27 -37.68 17.46
N VAL A 104 -1.22 -37.94 16.17
CA VAL A 104 -2.21 -38.76 15.45
C VAL A 104 -1.51 -39.94 14.79
N ARG A 105 -2.00 -41.15 15.03
CA ARG A 105 -1.45 -42.38 14.45
C ARG A 105 -2.52 -43.33 13.99
N ASP A 106 -2.34 -43.88 12.79
CA ASP A 106 -3.25 -44.90 12.24
C ASP A 106 -4.72 -44.42 12.22
N CYS A 107 -4.95 -43.13 11.99
CA CYS A 107 -6.30 -42.56 11.97
C CYS A 107 -6.69 -42.02 10.59
N SER A 108 -8.00 -42.01 10.35
CA SER A 108 -8.63 -41.20 9.30
C SER A 108 -9.23 -39.96 9.94
N LEU A 109 -8.91 -38.78 9.39
CA LEU A 109 -9.48 -37.51 9.81
C LEU A 109 -10.36 -36.97 8.67
N THR A 110 -11.62 -36.67 8.96
CA THR A 110 -12.61 -36.18 8.00
C THR A 110 -13.38 -34.98 8.54
N SER A 111 -14.18 -34.36 7.68
CA SER A 111 -15.17 -33.37 8.10
C SER A 111 -16.51 -33.63 7.42
N THR A 112 -17.59 -33.41 8.16
CA THR A 112 -18.97 -33.46 7.67
C THR A 112 -19.72 -32.20 8.07
N ALA A 113 -20.81 -31.87 7.38
CA ALA A 113 -21.67 -30.77 7.81
C ALA A 113 -22.65 -31.28 8.88
N ASN A 114 -22.89 -30.47 9.92
CA ASN A 114 -23.99 -30.68 10.85
C ASN A 114 -25.29 -30.24 10.18
N LEU A 115 -26.05 -31.23 9.71
CA LEU A 115 -27.27 -31.03 8.93
C LEU A 115 -28.53 -30.91 9.79
N THR A 116 -28.39 -31.02 11.12
CA THR A 116 -29.52 -30.99 12.07
C THR A 116 -30.33 -29.70 11.98
N PRO A 117 -29.73 -28.49 11.95
CA PRO A 117 -30.49 -27.25 11.84
C PRO A 117 -31.24 -27.13 10.50
N VAL A 118 -30.62 -27.59 9.42
CA VAL A 118 -31.22 -27.58 8.07
C VAL A 118 -32.41 -28.55 8.02
N ARG A 119 -32.28 -29.74 8.61
CA ARG A 119 -33.41 -30.68 8.73
C ARG A 119 -34.58 -30.06 9.46
N ALA A 120 -34.33 -29.42 10.59
CA ALA A 120 -35.36 -28.78 11.39
C ALA A 120 -36.10 -27.67 10.63
N LEU A 121 -35.40 -26.92 9.77
CA LEU A 121 -36.01 -25.89 8.91
C LEU A 121 -36.93 -26.51 7.84
N TYR A 122 -36.48 -27.57 7.16
CA TYR A 122 -37.28 -28.25 6.14
C TYR A 122 -38.49 -28.98 6.73
N ASP A 123 -38.35 -29.56 7.92
CA ASP A 123 -39.48 -30.15 8.64
C ASP A 123 -40.56 -29.09 8.95
N GLN A 124 -40.18 -27.84 9.26
CA GLN A 124 -41.14 -26.73 9.41
C GLN A 124 -41.84 -26.38 8.10
N TYR A 125 -41.13 -26.38 6.97
CA TYR A 125 -41.76 -26.14 5.66
C TYR A 125 -42.75 -27.24 5.29
N ILE A 126 -42.43 -28.50 5.57
CA ILE A 126 -43.34 -29.64 5.37
C ILE A 126 -44.57 -29.52 6.27
N GLU A 127 -44.42 -29.06 7.51
CA GLU A 127 -45.55 -28.85 8.42
C GLU A 127 -46.50 -27.74 7.91
N VAL A 128 -45.94 -26.66 7.36
CA VAL A 128 -46.71 -25.52 6.83
C VAL A 128 -47.36 -25.84 5.47
N ASP A 129 -46.71 -26.66 4.65
CA ASP A 129 -47.13 -26.99 3.27
C ASP A 129 -46.95 -28.50 2.97
N PRO A 130 -47.79 -29.36 3.53
CA PRO A 130 -47.65 -30.82 3.40
C PRO A 130 -47.90 -31.33 1.98
N ASP A 131 -48.67 -30.60 1.16
CA ASP A 131 -48.94 -30.98 -0.24
C ASP A 131 -47.67 -30.96 -1.10
N ASN A 132 -46.62 -30.27 -0.63
CA ASN A 132 -45.35 -30.13 -1.33
C ASN A 132 -44.19 -30.94 -0.67
N THR A 133 -44.51 -31.90 0.22
CA THR A 133 -43.51 -32.72 0.94
C THR A 133 -42.44 -33.32 0.03
N THR A 134 -42.83 -33.88 -1.12
CA THR A 134 -41.88 -34.50 -2.07
C THR A 134 -40.86 -33.51 -2.61
N TYR A 135 -41.28 -32.26 -2.83
CA TYR A 135 -40.37 -31.19 -3.26
C TYR A 135 -39.36 -30.88 -2.15
N TYR A 136 -39.84 -30.65 -0.93
CA TYR A 136 -38.96 -30.35 0.22
C TYR A 136 -37.97 -31.47 0.52
N GLU A 137 -38.38 -32.75 0.46
CA GLU A 137 -37.48 -33.89 0.66
C GLU A 137 -36.45 -34.04 -0.48
N THR A 138 -36.80 -33.71 -1.72
CA THR A 138 -35.81 -33.69 -2.82
C THR A 138 -34.82 -32.52 -2.67
N SER A 139 -35.33 -31.37 -2.26
CA SER A 139 -34.53 -30.17 -2.03
C SER A 139 -33.55 -30.35 -0.87
N ILE A 140 -33.96 -30.97 0.23
CA ILE A 140 -33.06 -31.20 1.37
C ILE A 140 -31.96 -32.21 1.03
N GLU A 141 -32.24 -33.28 0.27
CA GLU A 141 -31.21 -34.21 -0.19
C GLU A 141 -30.14 -33.51 -1.03
N THR A 142 -30.57 -32.61 -1.92
CA THR A 142 -29.67 -31.80 -2.74
C THR A 142 -28.83 -30.85 -1.88
N ALA A 143 -29.47 -30.16 -0.93
CA ALA A 143 -28.79 -29.26 0.00
C ALA A 143 -27.79 -30.00 0.88
N PHE A 144 -28.14 -31.19 1.38
CA PHE A 144 -27.26 -32.01 2.21
C PHE A 144 -26.01 -32.47 1.46
N ALA A 145 -26.19 -32.92 0.20
CA ALA A 145 -25.06 -33.32 -0.64
C ALA A 145 -24.11 -32.13 -0.91
N GLN A 146 -24.66 -30.93 -1.17
CA GLN A 146 -23.87 -29.72 -1.38
C GLN A 146 -23.13 -29.29 -0.11
N LEU A 147 -23.82 -29.26 1.04
CA LEU A 147 -23.25 -28.82 2.31
C LEU A 147 -22.15 -29.76 2.82
N ASN A 148 -22.36 -31.07 2.72
CA ASN A 148 -21.33 -32.05 3.07
C ASN A 148 -20.11 -31.95 2.15
N ALA A 149 -20.31 -31.62 0.86
CA ALA A 149 -19.17 -31.42 -0.02
C ALA A 149 -18.32 -30.23 0.46
N THR A 150 -18.92 -29.16 0.96
CA THR A 150 -18.20 -27.95 1.42
C THR A 150 -17.63 -28.03 2.85
N ALA A 151 -17.88 -29.12 3.58
CA ALA A 151 -17.37 -29.28 4.94
C ALA A 151 -15.85 -29.48 4.91
N VAL A 152 -15.12 -28.57 5.57
CA VAL A 152 -13.65 -28.58 5.63
C VAL A 152 -13.17 -28.28 7.03
N PHE A 153 -11.96 -28.74 7.36
CA PHE A 153 -11.32 -28.43 8.63
C PHE A 153 -9.85 -28.08 8.46
N ARG A 154 -9.27 -27.42 9.47
CA ARG A 154 -7.82 -27.20 9.55
C ARG A 154 -7.24 -27.64 10.87
N VAL A 155 -5.99 -28.08 10.83
CA VAL A 155 -5.15 -28.20 12.03
C VAL A 155 -4.19 -27.02 12.05
N VAL A 156 -4.23 -26.26 13.14
CA VAL A 156 -3.37 -25.10 13.37
C VAL A 156 -2.34 -25.44 14.42
N LEU A 157 -1.06 -25.19 14.11
CA LEU A 157 0.03 -25.26 15.07
C LEU A 157 0.52 -23.85 15.37
N ASP A 158 0.56 -23.48 16.64
CA ASP A 158 1.11 -22.21 17.14
C ASP A 158 2.17 -22.52 18.20
N ASP A 159 3.44 -22.58 17.77
CA ASP A 159 4.62 -22.87 18.61
C ASP A 159 4.50 -24.13 19.52
N GLY A 160 3.86 -25.18 18.99
CA GLY A 160 3.63 -26.46 19.68
C GLY A 160 4.35 -27.65 19.03
N GLU A 161 3.83 -28.85 19.28
CA GLU A 161 4.33 -30.10 18.69
C GLU A 161 3.23 -30.86 17.93
N LEU A 162 3.45 -31.13 16.64
CA LEU A 162 2.56 -31.94 15.79
C LEU A 162 3.27 -33.20 15.28
N LEU A 163 2.67 -34.36 15.49
CA LEU A 163 3.12 -35.62 14.91
C LEU A 163 1.97 -36.35 14.21
N LEU A 164 2.08 -36.54 12.90
CA LEU A 164 1.16 -37.38 12.12
C LEU A 164 1.92 -38.61 11.59
N ASN A 165 1.37 -39.80 11.80
CA ASN A 165 1.99 -41.05 11.34
C ASN A 165 0.94 -42.04 10.82
N ARG A 166 0.99 -42.39 9.53
CA ARG A 166 -0.03 -43.22 8.86
C ARG A 166 -1.42 -42.62 9.04
N VAL A 167 -1.55 -41.36 8.61
CA VAL A 167 -2.80 -40.58 8.73
C VAL A 167 -3.33 -40.28 7.34
N ASN A 168 -4.64 -40.47 7.16
CA ASN A 168 -5.35 -40.02 5.98
C ASN A 168 -6.27 -38.87 6.37
N MET A 169 -6.08 -37.71 5.74
CA MET A 169 -6.82 -36.49 6.02
C MET A 169 -7.59 -36.10 4.76
N THR A 170 -8.91 -36.07 4.83
CA THR A 170 -9.79 -35.75 3.71
C THR A 170 -10.60 -34.50 4.05
N SER A 171 -10.69 -33.56 3.11
CA SER A 171 -11.30 -32.25 3.32
C SER A 171 -10.62 -31.42 4.42
N GLY A 172 -9.33 -31.69 4.67
CA GLY A 172 -8.55 -31.04 5.72
C GLY A 172 -7.36 -30.25 5.17
N ARG A 173 -6.87 -29.24 5.89
CA ARG A 173 -5.56 -28.60 5.64
C ARG A 173 -4.74 -28.38 6.90
N LEU A 174 -3.46 -28.06 6.73
CA LEU A 174 -2.54 -27.75 7.83
C LEU A 174 -2.04 -26.32 7.73
N TRP A 175 -2.04 -25.62 8.86
CA TRP A 175 -1.50 -24.27 9.01
C TRP A 175 -0.53 -24.22 10.18
N LEU A 176 0.76 -24.22 9.89
CA LEU A 176 1.81 -24.42 10.89
C LEU A 176 2.62 -23.14 11.05
N VAL A 177 2.63 -22.57 12.25
CA VAL A 177 3.36 -21.34 12.58
C VAL A 177 4.21 -21.60 13.83
N GLY A 178 5.54 -21.57 13.67
CA GLY A 178 6.48 -21.93 14.74
C GLY A 178 6.44 -23.40 15.18
N GLY A 179 7.17 -23.73 16.24
CA GLY A 179 7.19 -25.08 16.81
C GLY A 179 7.81 -26.16 15.92
N ASN A 180 7.41 -27.41 16.17
CA ASN A 180 7.90 -28.59 15.44
C ASN A 180 6.75 -29.42 14.89
N ALA A 181 6.88 -29.83 13.64
CA ALA A 181 5.90 -30.68 12.98
C ALA A 181 6.57 -31.81 12.20
N THR A 182 6.07 -33.03 12.39
CA THR A 182 6.61 -34.22 11.75
C THR A 182 5.50 -35.08 11.13
N LEU A 183 5.59 -35.32 9.82
CA LEU A 183 4.62 -36.10 9.05
C LEU A 183 5.27 -37.35 8.45
N PHE A 184 4.74 -38.53 8.76
CA PHE A 184 5.15 -39.81 8.20
C PHE A 184 3.97 -40.55 7.59
N ASP A 185 4.14 -41.05 6.36
CA ASP A 185 3.11 -41.85 5.69
C ASP A 185 1.73 -41.16 5.72
N THR A 186 1.71 -39.85 5.43
CA THR A 186 0.53 -38.99 5.62
C THR A 186 -0.02 -38.59 4.25
N ARG A 187 -1.35 -38.65 4.09
CA ARG A 187 -2.06 -38.12 2.93
C ARG A 187 -2.97 -36.98 3.37
N LEU A 188 -2.86 -35.84 2.68
CA LEU A 188 -3.79 -34.73 2.78
C LEU A 188 -4.47 -34.60 1.42
N ASP A 189 -5.78 -34.68 1.42
CA ASP A 189 -6.60 -34.59 0.23
C ASP A 189 -7.66 -33.50 0.44
N GLY A 190 -7.59 -32.46 -0.38
CA GLY A 190 -8.57 -31.38 -0.33
C GLY A 190 -9.95 -31.80 -0.82
N GLU A 191 -10.04 -32.85 -1.66
CA GLU A 191 -11.22 -33.10 -2.49
C GLU A 191 -11.57 -31.89 -3.39
N SER A 192 -12.63 -31.99 -4.18
CA SER A 192 -13.04 -30.95 -5.15
C SER A 192 -13.69 -29.70 -4.52
N SER A 193 -13.63 -29.57 -3.20
CA SER A 193 -14.50 -28.66 -2.43
C SER A 193 -13.77 -27.58 -1.63
N PHE A 194 -12.45 -27.51 -1.71
CA PHE A 194 -11.74 -26.37 -1.14
C PHE A 194 -12.01 -25.08 -1.94
N PRO A 195 -12.07 -23.92 -1.25
CA PRO A 195 -12.17 -22.62 -1.92
C PRO A 195 -11.02 -22.38 -2.90
N GLU A 196 -11.27 -21.53 -3.91
CA GLU A 196 -10.23 -21.03 -4.80
C GLU A 196 -9.09 -20.37 -4.01
N ASN A 197 -7.85 -20.55 -4.50
CA ASN A 197 -6.59 -20.20 -3.86
C ASN A 197 -6.29 -20.94 -2.55
N SER A 198 -6.78 -22.18 -2.42
CA SER A 198 -6.54 -23.01 -1.24
C SER A 198 -5.07 -23.41 -1.08
N THR A 199 -4.59 -23.36 0.17
CA THR A 199 -3.29 -23.93 0.55
C THR A 199 -3.52 -25.18 1.41
N GLY A 200 -2.97 -26.31 0.99
CA GLY A 200 -3.13 -27.60 1.69
C GLY A 200 -2.22 -27.73 2.91
N LEU A 201 -0.96 -27.32 2.77
CA LEU A 201 0.02 -27.26 3.84
C LEU A 201 0.75 -25.93 3.80
N PHE A 202 0.43 -25.06 4.76
CA PHE A 202 1.12 -23.81 5.02
C PHE A 202 2.09 -23.98 6.19
N ILE A 203 3.32 -23.50 6.02
CA ILE A 203 4.40 -23.60 7.00
C ILE A 203 5.06 -22.24 7.12
N GLU A 204 5.14 -21.69 8.32
CA GLU A 204 5.82 -20.44 8.64
C GLU A 204 6.70 -20.67 9.85
N ASP A 205 8.00 -20.44 9.71
CA ASP A 205 9.00 -20.56 10.78
C ASP A 205 8.94 -21.85 11.61
N THR A 206 8.40 -22.92 11.02
CA THR A 206 8.20 -24.21 11.68
C THR A 206 9.34 -25.15 11.31
N SER A 207 9.91 -25.83 12.31
CA SER A 207 10.82 -26.95 12.08
C SER A 207 10.00 -28.15 11.56
N PHE A 208 9.98 -28.30 10.23
CA PHE A 208 9.13 -29.27 9.55
C PHE A 208 9.93 -30.41 8.91
N LEU A 209 9.51 -31.64 9.20
CA LEU A 209 10.01 -32.85 8.56
C LEU A 209 8.86 -33.68 8.01
N ALA A 210 8.95 -34.04 6.73
CA ALA A 210 8.01 -34.97 6.11
C ALA A 210 8.71 -36.09 5.37
N ASN A 211 8.18 -37.31 5.52
CA ASN A 211 8.58 -38.46 4.72
C ASN A 211 7.36 -39.27 4.27
N ASN A 212 7.29 -39.56 2.97
CA ASN A 212 6.14 -40.22 2.34
C ASN A 212 4.84 -39.44 2.53
N LEU A 213 4.88 -38.17 2.12
CA LEU A 213 3.76 -37.23 2.17
C LEU A 213 3.05 -37.19 0.82
N THR A 214 1.72 -37.28 0.82
CA THR A 214 0.90 -37.00 -0.37
C THR A 214 0.04 -35.78 -0.13
N LEU A 215 0.09 -34.81 -1.05
CA LEU A 215 -0.75 -33.62 -1.08
C LEU A 215 -1.55 -33.65 -2.38
N ALA A 216 -2.88 -33.56 -2.29
CA ALA A 216 -3.75 -33.64 -3.44
C ALA A 216 -4.91 -32.65 -3.40
N ASN A 217 -5.32 -32.16 -4.57
CA ASN A 217 -6.52 -31.33 -4.76
C ASN A 217 -6.49 -30.00 -3.99
N TYR A 218 -5.38 -29.25 -4.10
CA TYR A 218 -5.26 -27.86 -3.61
C TYR A 218 -4.70 -26.97 -4.70
N ASP A 219 -4.98 -25.66 -4.66
CA ASP A 219 -4.32 -24.73 -5.57
C ASP A 219 -2.82 -24.64 -5.28
N ASN A 220 -2.48 -24.46 -4.00
CA ASN A 220 -1.11 -24.50 -3.51
C ASN A 220 -0.96 -25.69 -2.56
N CYS A 221 -0.32 -26.76 -3.02
CA CYS A 221 -0.20 -27.96 -2.19
C CYS A 221 0.73 -27.74 -0.99
N LEU A 222 1.85 -27.03 -1.17
CA LEU A 222 2.80 -26.69 -0.12
C LEU A 222 3.25 -25.23 -0.26
N ARG A 223 3.15 -24.44 0.81
CA ARG A 223 3.73 -23.09 0.90
C ARG A 223 4.53 -22.99 2.18
N ALA A 224 5.80 -22.63 2.07
CA ALA A 224 6.72 -22.51 3.20
C ALA A 224 7.35 -21.12 3.26
N VAL A 225 7.37 -20.50 4.44
CA VAL A 225 7.96 -19.18 4.70
C VAL A 225 9.01 -19.31 5.81
N GLY A 226 10.17 -18.70 5.60
CA GLY A 226 11.16 -18.44 6.65
C GLY A 226 12.06 -19.62 7.03
N VAL A 227 11.55 -20.85 7.00
CA VAL A 227 12.34 -22.09 7.20
C VAL A 227 12.03 -23.08 6.08
N ALA A 228 13.08 -23.56 5.42
CA ALA A 228 12.92 -24.58 4.38
C ALA A 228 12.54 -25.95 4.99
N PRO A 229 11.47 -26.60 4.51
CA PRO A 229 11.03 -27.88 5.03
C PRO A 229 11.97 -29.03 4.62
N VAL A 230 12.16 -30.00 5.50
CA VAL A 230 12.91 -31.22 5.20
C VAL A 230 11.99 -32.27 4.60
N LEU A 231 12.01 -32.40 3.28
CA LEU A 231 11.11 -33.26 2.52
C LEU A 231 11.80 -34.50 1.97
N SER A 232 11.22 -35.68 2.21
CA SER A 232 11.63 -36.94 1.60
C SER A 232 10.43 -37.66 0.99
N ASN A 233 10.52 -38.06 -0.29
CA ASN A 233 9.45 -38.78 -0.98
C ASN A 233 8.07 -38.10 -0.86
N VAL A 234 7.91 -36.93 -1.49
CA VAL A 234 6.64 -36.19 -1.53
C VAL A 234 5.97 -36.37 -2.88
N ASN A 235 4.67 -36.64 -2.88
CA ASN A 235 3.85 -36.78 -4.08
C ASN A 235 2.78 -35.69 -4.13
N TYR A 236 2.76 -34.95 -5.23
CA TYR A 236 1.77 -33.90 -5.52
C TYR A 236 0.81 -34.39 -6.59
N ALA A 237 -0.50 -34.25 -6.37
CA ALA A 237 -1.52 -34.66 -7.34
C ALA A 237 -2.61 -33.59 -7.49
N ASN A 238 -2.91 -33.21 -8.74
CA ASN A 238 -3.94 -32.22 -9.02
C ASN A 238 -3.73 -30.89 -8.25
N CYS A 239 -2.48 -30.41 -8.23
CA CYS A 239 -2.13 -29.10 -7.67
C CYS A 239 -1.87 -28.11 -8.80
N THR A 240 -2.38 -26.88 -8.70
CA THR A 240 -1.99 -25.78 -9.60
C THR A 240 -0.52 -25.42 -9.39
N THR A 241 -0.11 -25.35 -8.12
CA THR A 241 1.24 -25.15 -7.62
C THR A 241 1.58 -26.26 -6.63
N GLN A 242 2.69 -26.95 -6.87
CA GLN A 242 3.16 -28.03 -6.02
C GLN A 242 3.80 -27.49 -4.73
N HIS A 243 4.72 -26.54 -4.87
CA HIS A 243 5.52 -26.01 -3.76
C HIS A 243 5.93 -24.55 -4.01
N ILE A 244 5.75 -23.69 -3.01
CA ILE A 244 6.29 -22.34 -2.94
C ILE A 244 7.25 -22.26 -1.74
N GLN A 245 8.46 -21.76 -1.96
CA GLN A 245 9.38 -21.39 -0.89
C GLN A 245 9.55 -19.87 -0.86
N GLU A 246 9.28 -19.28 0.29
CA GLU A 246 9.43 -17.86 0.59
C GLU A 246 10.33 -17.64 1.81
N TRP A 247 10.85 -16.44 1.94
CA TRP A 247 11.75 -16.05 3.03
C TRP A 247 11.43 -14.66 3.55
N TRP A 248 11.74 -14.43 4.82
CA TRP A 248 11.59 -13.12 5.43
C TRP A 248 12.59 -12.12 4.87
N LEU A 249 12.09 -10.92 4.59
CA LEU A 249 12.86 -9.78 4.14
C LEU A 249 12.70 -8.63 5.14
N ASN A 250 13.81 -8.18 5.70
CA ASN A 250 13.84 -6.97 6.52
C ASN A 250 14.61 -5.88 5.76
N VAL A 251 13.92 -4.80 5.41
CA VAL A 251 14.50 -3.66 4.70
C VAL A 251 14.72 -2.51 5.66
N THR A 252 15.91 -1.93 5.60
CA THR A 252 16.28 -0.72 6.31
C THR A 252 16.70 0.32 5.29
N VAL A 253 16.25 1.57 5.46
CA VAL A 253 16.62 2.66 4.58
C VAL A 253 17.36 3.71 5.40
N GLU A 254 18.56 4.05 4.95
CA GLU A 254 19.46 4.97 5.64
C GLU A 254 19.95 6.04 4.67
N ASP A 255 20.10 7.27 5.16
CA ASP A 255 20.83 8.31 4.44
C ASP A 255 22.34 8.02 4.45
N THR A 256 23.12 8.62 3.55
CA THR A 256 24.60 8.50 3.54
C THR A 256 25.25 9.03 4.83
N ALA A 257 24.55 9.88 5.60
CA ALA A 257 24.95 10.28 6.94
C ALA A 257 24.75 9.19 8.02
N GLY A 258 24.09 8.07 7.69
CA GLY A 258 23.74 6.97 8.59
C GLY A 258 22.46 7.19 9.40
N GLU A 259 21.64 8.18 9.03
CA GLU A 259 20.33 8.40 9.66
C GLU A 259 19.28 7.49 9.05
N ARG A 260 18.51 6.78 9.88
CA ARG A 260 17.44 5.89 9.43
C ARG A 260 16.22 6.70 9.01
N LEU A 261 15.65 6.37 7.85
CA LEU A 261 14.53 7.07 7.25
C LEU A 261 13.22 6.28 7.43
N GLY A 262 12.21 6.91 8.03
CA GLY A 262 10.86 6.36 8.22
C GLY A 262 9.77 7.02 7.36
N GLY A 263 8.57 6.44 7.37
CA GLY A 263 7.41 6.90 6.59
C GLY A 263 7.63 6.82 5.07
N LEU A 264 8.33 5.79 4.62
CA LEU A 264 8.62 5.52 3.21
C LEU A 264 7.62 4.50 2.66
N HIS A 265 7.39 4.56 1.36
CA HIS A 265 6.74 3.48 0.63
C HIS A 265 7.83 2.52 0.12
N VAL A 266 7.95 1.35 0.76
CA VAL A 266 8.87 0.28 0.36
C VAL A 266 8.06 -0.83 -0.32
N ALA A 267 8.41 -1.14 -1.57
CA ALA A 267 7.66 -2.11 -2.36
C ALA A 267 8.59 -3.02 -3.15
N GLN A 268 8.28 -4.31 -3.15
CA GLN A 268 8.86 -5.29 -4.06
C GLN A 268 8.20 -5.16 -5.44
N ARG A 269 8.99 -5.27 -6.50
CA ARG A 269 8.52 -5.19 -7.88
C ARG A 269 9.07 -6.33 -8.73
N ASP A 270 8.27 -6.75 -9.70
CA ASP A 270 8.68 -7.68 -10.76
C ASP A 270 9.50 -6.99 -11.86
N ASP A 271 9.96 -7.77 -12.84
CA ASP A 271 10.72 -7.30 -14.00
C ASP A 271 9.97 -6.28 -14.88
N ALA A 272 8.64 -6.22 -14.79
CA ALA A 272 7.81 -5.24 -15.48
C ALA A 272 7.62 -3.95 -14.66
N GLY A 273 8.17 -3.88 -13.45
CA GLY A 273 8.02 -2.76 -12.52
C GLY A 273 6.67 -2.74 -11.79
N ILE A 274 5.88 -3.81 -11.87
CA ILE A 274 4.60 -3.94 -11.19
C ILE A 274 4.87 -4.29 -9.72
N ALA A 275 4.17 -3.62 -8.80
CA ALA A 275 4.29 -3.90 -7.39
C ALA A 275 3.75 -5.31 -7.07
N LEU A 276 4.59 -6.14 -6.47
CA LEU A 276 4.25 -7.49 -6.00
C LEU A 276 3.73 -7.44 -4.56
N ALA A 277 4.41 -6.69 -3.70
CA ALA A 277 4.10 -6.53 -2.29
C ALA A 277 4.55 -5.16 -1.80
N VAL A 278 3.90 -4.67 -0.74
CA VAL A 278 4.26 -3.43 -0.03
C VAL A 278 4.66 -3.83 1.38
N ALA A 279 5.89 -3.50 1.76
CA ALA A 279 6.44 -3.88 3.04
C ALA A 279 5.81 -3.05 4.18
N GLU A 280 5.59 -3.69 5.33
CA GLU A 280 4.99 -3.06 6.50
C GLU A 280 6.05 -2.34 7.33
N GLU A 281 5.86 -1.04 7.57
CA GLU A 281 6.75 -0.25 8.44
C GLU A 281 6.61 -0.69 9.90
N GLN A 282 7.75 -1.00 10.53
CA GLN A 282 7.85 -1.40 11.92
C GLN A 282 8.14 -0.20 12.83
N PRO A 283 7.85 -0.29 14.15
CA PRO A 283 8.10 0.79 15.10
C PRO A 283 9.56 1.27 15.19
N ASP A 284 10.52 0.45 14.77
CA ASP A 284 11.95 0.81 14.74
C ASP A 284 12.38 1.52 13.45
N GLY A 285 11.47 1.68 12.47
CA GLY A 285 11.73 2.23 11.14
C GLY A 285 12.31 1.21 10.15
N SER A 286 12.29 -0.10 10.44
CA SER A 286 12.46 -1.15 9.41
C SER A 286 11.15 -1.35 8.65
N TYR A 287 11.25 -2.05 7.53
CA TYR A 287 10.11 -2.56 6.78
C TYR A 287 10.24 -4.07 6.70
N VAL A 288 9.17 -4.80 7.00
CA VAL A 288 9.13 -6.26 6.94
C VAL A 288 8.24 -6.69 5.78
N ASP A 289 8.71 -7.67 5.03
CA ASP A 289 8.01 -8.29 3.92
C ASP A 289 8.49 -9.76 3.78
N TRP A 290 7.97 -10.49 2.81
CA TRP A 290 8.52 -11.78 2.39
C TRP A 290 8.74 -11.80 0.88
N TYR A 291 9.69 -12.60 0.42
CA TYR A 291 9.95 -12.78 -1.01
C TYR A 291 9.91 -14.26 -1.39
N GLU A 292 9.44 -14.55 -2.60
CA GLU A 292 9.43 -15.91 -3.16
C GLU A 292 10.81 -16.25 -3.74
N GLU A 293 11.46 -17.31 -3.25
CA GLU A 293 12.70 -17.82 -3.85
C GLU A 293 12.37 -18.62 -5.12
N TYR A 294 11.40 -19.53 -5.02
CA TYR A 294 10.95 -20.33 -6.15
C TYR A 294 9.54 -20.86 -5.97
N ARG A 295 8.96 -21.23 -7.12
CA ARG A 295 7.71 -21.96 -7.22
C ARG A 295 7.85 -23.16 -8.15
N LEU A 296 7.38 -24.32 -7.69
CA LEU A 296 7.19 -25.54 -8.49
C LEU A 296 5.74 -25.60 -8.97
N LEU A 297 5.52 -25.44 -10.26
CA LEU A 297 4.20 -25.49 -10.88
C LEU A 297 3.64 -26.92 -10.90
N GLY A 298 2.33 -27.06 -11.10
CA GLY A 298 1.63 -28.36 -11.19
C GLY A 298 2.21 -29.35 -12.19
N ASN A 299 2.85 -28.84 -13.26
CA ASN A 299 3.53 -29.65 -14.28
C ASN A 299 4.98 -30.04 -13.92
N GLY A 300 5.48 -29.62 -12.76
CA GLY A 300 6.83 -29.86 -12.27
C GLY A 300 7.88 -28.83 -12.72
N ASN A 301 7.51 -27.80 -13.48
CA ASN A 301 8.44 -26.74 -13.85
C ASN A 301 8.75 -25.84 -12.64
N ARG A 302 10.01 -25.44 -12.50
CA ARG A 302 10.48 -24.48 -11.49
C ARG A 302 10.57 -23.08 -12.09
N THR A 303 10.04 -22.10 -11.37
CA THR A 303 10.16 -20.66 -11.66
C THR A 303 10.83 -19.98 -10.48
N GLU A 304 11.71 -19.03 -10.76
CA GLU A 304 12.45 -18.24 -9.75
C GLU A 304 12.21 -16.77 -10.11
N PRO A 305 11.40 -16.02 -9.34
CA PRO A 305 11.13 -14.63 -9.65
C PRO A 305 12.35 -13.78 -9.29
N GLN A 306 12.66 -12.78 -10.14
CA GLN A 306 13.61 -11.75 -9.77
C GLN A 306 12.90 -10.70 -8.90
N VAL A 307 13.58 -10.25 -7.86
CA VAL A 307 13.04 -9.30 -6.89
C VAL A 307 13.85 -8.01 -6.98
N SER A 308 13.15 -6.90 -7.22
CA SER A 308 13.68 -5.56 -7.04
C SER A 308 12.94 -4.86 -5.91
N ILE A 309 13.66 -4.10 -5.09
CA ILE A 309 13.06 -3.33 -3.99
C ILE A 309 13.14 -1.86 -4.34
N THR A 310 11.98 -1.21 -4.34
CA THR A 310 11.87 0.24 -4.57
C THR A 310 11.50 0.95 -3.29
N VAL A 311 12.08 2.12 -3.11
CA VAL A 311 11.79 3.04 -2.00
C VAL A 311 11.31 4.34 -2.59
N THR A 312 10.13 4.80 -2.16
CA THR A 312 9.60 6.09 -2.58
C THR A 312 9.11 6.89 -1.38
N LYS A 313 9.38 8.20 -1.39
CA LYS A 313 8.68 9.13 -0.50
C LYS A 313 8.44 10.43 -1.24
N ILE A 314 7.20 10.90 -1.21
CA ILE A 314 6.81 12.15 -1.83
C ILE A 314 6.83 13.22 -0.75
N TYR A 315 7.62 14.26 -0.99
CA TYR A 315 7.58 15.52 -0.26
C TYR A 315 6.88 16.57 -1.11
N GLU A 316 6.58 17.73 -0.53
CA GLU A 316 5.85 18.80 -1.21
C GLU A 316 6.51 19.25 -2.53
N PHE A 317 7.84 19.21 -2.61
CA PHE A 317 8.60 19.75 -3.75
C PHE A 317 9.62 18.79 -4.37
N TYR A 318 9.75 17.56 -3.86
CA TYR A 318 10.69 16.55 -4.36
C TYR A 318 10.24 15.15 -3.95
N SER A 319 10.73 14.11 -4.63
CA SER A 319 10.54 12.72 -4.22
C SER A 319 11.88 12.02 -4.00
N LEU A 320 11.94 11.17 -2.99
CA LEU A 320 13.05 10.24 -2.80
C LEU A 320 12.77 8.98 -3.64
N GLU A 321 13.78 8.52 -4.39
CA GLU A 321 13.71 7.30 -5.19
C GLU A 321 14.94 6.43 -4.87
N GLY A 322 14.73 5.31 -4.20
CA GLY A 322 15.74 4.29 -3.96
C GLY A 322 15.44 3.02 -4.75
N LEU A 323 16.48 2.36 -5.24
CA LEU A 323 16.39 1.06 -5.90
C LEU A 323 17.45 0.13 -5.33
N TRP A 324 17.04 -1.07 -5.00
CA TRP A 324 17.94 -2.18 -4.69
C TRP A 324 17.65 -3.34 -5.64
N GLU A 325 18.72 -3.88 -6.20
CA GLU A 325 18.72 -5.07 -7.05
C GLU A 325 19.79 -6.02 -6.54
N GLY A 326 19.44 -7.29 -6.41
CA GLY A 326 20.36 -8.33 -5.98
C GLY A 326 19.68 -9.68 -5.90
N ASP A 327 20.50 -10.72 -5.78
CA ASP A 327 20.01 -12.06 -5.50
C ASP A 327 19.75 -12.18 -3.99
N LEU A 328 18.60 -12.75 -3.63
CA LEU A 328 18.21 -13.01 -2.24
C LEU A 328 18.24 -14.52 -1.97
N ASP A 329 18.94 -14.94 -0.91
CA ASP A 329 19.00 -16.33 -0.45
C ASP A 329 18.66 -16.47 1.04
N GLY A 330 17.53 -17.12 1.34
CA GLY A 330 17.11 -17.27 2.73
C GLY A 330 16.61 -15.97 3.37
N ASN A 331 16.36 -16.04 4.69
CA ASN A 331 15.99 -14.86 5.47
C ASN A 331 17.08 -13.80 5.37
N THR A 332 16.73 -12.64 4.84
CA THR A 332 17.71 -11.62 4.44
C THR A 332 17.38 -10.26 5.05
N GLN A 333 18.43 -9.54 5.44
CA GLN A 333 18.35 -8.13 5.80
C GLN A 333 19.00 -7.28 4.71
N VAL A 334 18.25 -6.32 4.18
CA VAL A 334 18.71 -5.40 3.14
C VAL A 334 18.81 -4.00 3.74
N THR A 335 19.94 -3.34 3.49
CA THR A 335 20.12 -1.91 3.79
C THR A 335 20.24 -1.14 2.49
N ILE A 336 19.30 -0.22 2.27
CA ILE A 336 19.26 0.67 1.12
C ILE A 336 19.81 2.02 1.58
N THR A 337 20.99 2.37 1.11
CA THR A 337 21.58 3.70 1.37
C THR A 337 21.17 4.66 0.27
N VAL A 338 20.57 5.78 0.66
CA VAL A 338 20.17 6.87 -0.22
C VAL A 338 20.95 8.14 0.11
N GLU A 339 21.26 8.97 -0.87
CA GLU A 339 21.84 10.30 -0.67
C GLU A 339 20.72 11.34 -0.69
N THR A 340 20.39 11.93 0.47
CA THR A 340 19.33 12.93 0.61
C THR A 340 19.86 14.36 0.77
N ASN A 341 21.18 14.54 0.83
CA ASN A 341 21.79 15.83 1.06
C ASN A 341 21.74 16.72 -0.19
N ARG A 342 20.66 17.49 -0.28
CA ARG A 342 20.41 18.48 -1.34
C ARG A 342 21.45 19.60 -1.38
N SER A 343 22.28 19.83 -0.34
CA SER A 343 23.39 20.80 -0.43
C SER A 343 24.47 20.40 -1.45
N LEU A 344 24.47 19.14 -1.91
CA LEU A 344 25.41 18.63 -2.91
C LEU A 344 25.06 19.04 -4.35
N LEU A 345 23.87 19.60 -4.60
CA LEU A 345 23.50 20.16 -5.90
C LEU A 345 24.51 21.24 -6.32
N SER A 346 24.92 21.23 -7.59
CA SER A 346 25.91 22.18 -8.08
C SER A 346 25.74 22.54 -9.55
N PHE A 347 26.09 23.78 -9.89
CA PHE A 347 26.32 24.18 -11.28
C PHE A 347 27.76 23.79 -11.67
N SER A 348 27.93 23.12 -12.81
CA SER A 348 29.26 22.72 -13.29
C SER A 348 29.83 23.67 -14.33
N ASP A 349 29.03 24.09 -15.31
CA ASP A 349 29.42 25.02 -16.36
C ASP A 349 28.38 26.14 -16.55
N MET A 350 28.85 27.35 -16.90
CA MET A 350 28.01 28.47 -17.35
C MET A 350 28.66 29.13 -18.56
N ARG A 351 27.95 29.10 -19.69
CA ARG A 351 28.33 29.66 -20.99
C ARG A 351 27.37 30.76 -21.40
N LEU A 352 27.91 31.79 -22.03
CA LEU A 352 27.18 32.97 -22.48
C LEU A 352 27.26 33.06 -24.00
N GLU A 353 26.11 33.15 -24.65
CA GLU A 353 26.01 33.41 -26.07
C GLU A 353 25.19 34.67 -26.30
N VAL A 354 25.67 35.58 -27.13
CA VAL A 354 24.95 36.80 -27.51
C VAL A 354 24.69 36.78 -29.00
N ASP A 355 23.42 36.90 -29.38
CA ASP A 355 22.94 36.80 -30.76
C ASP A 355 23.47 35.54 -31.49
N GLY A 356 23.60 34.42 -30.74
CA GLY A 356 24.08 33.13 -31.22
C GLY A 356 25.61 32.99 -31.35
N GLN A 357 26.39 33.92 -30.81
CA GLN A 357 27.86 33.82 -30.73
C GLN A 357 28.35 33.70 -29.30
N LEU A 358 29.28 32.77 -29.05
CA LEU A 358 29.91 32.60 -27.75
C LEU A 358 30.69 33.86 -27.35
N VAL A 359 30.43 34.36 -26.15
CA VAL A 359 31.03 35.59 -25.62
C VAL A 359 31.93 35.25 -24.43
N GLU A 360 33.17 35.73 -24.49
CA GLU A 360 34.12 35.66 -23.38
C GLU A 360 33.88 36.82 -22.38
N SER A 361 34.24 36.62 -21.11
CA SER A 361 33.92 37.53 -19.97
C SER A 361 34.42 38.99 -20.09
N SER A 362 35.09 39.38 -21.18
CA SER A 362 35.66 40.72 -21.42
C SER A 362 35.27 41.34 -22.76
N GLN A 363 34.37 40.71 -23.53
CA GLN A 363 33.91 41.29 -24.79
C GLN A 363 32.68 42.19 -24.53
N PRO A 364 32.71 43.46 -24.98
CA PRO A 364 31.56 44.35 -24.86
C PRO A 364 30.46 43.90 -25.82
N VAL A 365 29.23 43.89 -25.34
CA VAL A 365 28.05 43.51 -26.11
C VAL A 365 27.03 44.64 -26.16
N SER A 366 26.24 44.70 -27.21
CA SER A 366 25.25 45.76 -27.41
C SER A 366 24.03 45.57 -26.51
N LYS A 367 23.51 46.69 -26.00
CA LYS A 367 22.17 46.74 -25.41
C LYS A 367 21.13 46.31 -26.46
N TRP A 368 20.10 45.58 -26.05
CA TRP A 368 19.05 44.97 -26.88
C TRP A 368 19.45 43.74 -27.68
N SER A 369 20.69 43.25 -27.53
CA SER A 369 21.05 41.92 -28.01
C SER A 369 20.36 40.83 -27.18
N THR A 370 20.16 39.66 -27.78
CA THR A 370 19.61 38.48 -27.10
C THR A 370 20.75 37.70 -26.45
N LEU A 371 20.74 37.60 -25.12
CA LEU A 371 21.66 36.78 -24.36
C LEU A 371 21.02 35.41 -24.06
N SER A 372 21.69 34.35 -24.49
CA SER A 372 21.38 32.97 -24.12
C SER A 372 22.41 32.47 -23.12
N LEU A 373 21.94 32.04 -21.95
CA LEU A 373 22.76 31.47 -20.90
C LEU A 373 22.55 29.96 -20.86
N ASN A 374 23.63 29.22 -21.13
CA ASN A 374 23.62 27.76 -21.09
C ASN A 374 24.42 27.27 -19.89
N ALA A 375 23.78 26.49 -19.02
CA ALA A 375 24.43 25.93 -17.83
C ALA A 375 24.03 24.47 -17.60
N THR A 376 24.84 23.79 -16.79
CA THR A 376 24.63 22.40 -16.38
C THR A 376 24.39 22.32 -14.89
N LEU A 377 23.25 21.77 -14.50
CA LEU A 377 22.88 21.52 -13.11
C LEU A 377 23.05 20.03 -12.80
N VAL A 378 23.86 19.73 -11.78
CA VAL A 378 24.24 18.37 -11.39
C VAL A 378 23.47 17.99 -10.13
N ASN A 379 22.73 16.89 -10.19
CA ASN A 379 22.06 16.28 -9.05
C ASN A 379 22.77 14.97 -8.65
N PRO A 380 23.64 15.00 -7.63
CA PRO A 380 24.31 13.78 -7.14
C PRO A 380 23.43 12.97 -6.17
N THR A 381 22.24 13.44 -5.82
CA THR A 381 21.36 12.84 -4.80
C THR A 381 20.42 11.78 -5.39
N ASP A 382 19.80 11.00 -4.51
CA ASP A 382 18.72 10.05 -4.84
C ASP A 382 17.32 10.69 -4.85
N CYS A 383 17.27 12.03 -4.81
CA CYS A 383 16.03 12.79 -4.87
C CYS A 383 15.74 13.24 -6.32
N ARG A 384 14.51 13.01 -6.79
CA ARG A 384 13.93 13.69 -7.94
C ARG A 384 13.36 15.04 -7.51
N MET A 385 13.63 16.09 -8.26
CA MET A 385 13.24 17.44 -7.87
C MET A 385 12.98 18.34 -9.08
N SER A 386 12.14 19.35 -8.88
CA SER A 386 11.78 20.33 -9.90
C SER A 386 12.29 21.70 -9.48
N VAL A 387 13.45 22.13 -10.00
CA VAL A 387 14.14 23.34 -9.53
C VAL A 387 13.87 24.50 -10.46
N VAL A 388 13.34 25.60 -9.92
CA VAL A 388 13.22 26.86 -10.67
C VAL A 388 14.59 27.56 -10.67
N VAL A 389 15.10 27.88 -11.84
CA VAL A 389 16.35 28.64 -12.01
C VAL A 389 16.02 30.01 -12.58
N GLN A 390 16.48 31.05 -11.90
CA GLN A 390 16.23 32.44 -12.27
C GLN A 390 17.54 33.14 -12.65
N LEU A 391 17.46 34.03 -13.63
CA LEU A 391 18.53 34.97 -13.95
C LEU A 391 18.46 36.17 -12.99
N ALA A 392 19.55 36.39 -12.28
CA ALA A 392 19.81 37.59 -11.51
C ALA A 392 20.81 38.50 -12.23
N VAL A 393 20.49 39.78 -12.36
CA VAL A 393 21.38 40.80 -12.90
C VAL A 393 21.69 41.79 -11.78
N ASN A 394 22.96 41.92 -11.40
CA ASN A 394 23.40 42.73 -10.25
C ASN A 394 22.59 42.42 -8.98
N ASP A 395 22.41 41.13 -8.70
CA ASP A 395 21.67 40.57 -7.56
C ASP A 395 20.16 40.82 -7.54
N VAL A 396 19.59 41.41 -8.59
CA VAL A 396 18.14 41.50 -8.77
C VAL A 396 17.67 40.30 -9.58
N ILE A 397 16.81 39.47 -9.00
CA ILE A 397 16.21 38.29 -9.64
C ILE A 397 15.00 38.64 -10.51
N GLY A 398 14.60 37.72 -11.39
CA GLY A 398 13.33 37.80 -12.14
C GLY A 398 13.45 38.32 -13.56
N TYR A 399 14.66 38.43 -14.13
CA TYR A 399 14.84 38.84 -15.52
C TYR A 399 14.48 37.74 -16.54
N SER A 400 14.70 36.49 -16.17
CA SER A 400 14.34 35.30 -16.92
C SER A 400 14.27 34.12 -15.95
N SER A 401 13.46 33.10 -16.24
CA SER A 401 13.31 31.93 -15.38
C SER A 401 12.94 30.68 -16.17
N THR A 402 13.40 29.52 -15.71
CA THR A 402 13.06 28.22 -16.29
C THR A 402 12.89 27.19 -15.18
N LEU A 403 12.05 26.18 -15.41
CA LEU A 403 11.88 25.04 -14.52
C LEU A 403 12.72 23.88 -15.04
N VAL A 404 13.56 23.30 -14.19
CA VAL A 404 14.46 22.19 -14.52
C VAL A 404 14.06 20.96 -13.71
N GLU A 405 13.63 19.91 -14.41
CA GLU A 405 13.40 18.60 -13.81
C GLU A 405 14.73 17.86 -13.67
N LEU A 406 15.10 17.52 -12.43
CA LEU A 406 16.31 16.78 -12.10
C LEU A 406 15.92 15.38 -11.64
N ALA A 407 16.28 14.38 -12.44
CA ALA A 407 16.19 12.98 -12.03
C ALA A 407 17.28 12.67 -10.96
N PRO A 408 17.11 11.62 -10.15
CA PRO A 408 18.14 11.12 -9.27
C PRO A 408 19.46 10.86 -10.01
N ARG A 409 20.60 11.17 -9.40
CA ARG A 409 21.96 10.91 -9.93
C ARG A 409 22.17 11.33 -11.38
N SER A 410 21.61 12.47 -11.77
CA SER A 410 21.57 12.95 -13.16
C SER A 410 22.19 14.33 -13.35
N VAL A 411 22.33 14.72 -14.61
CA VAL A 411 22.75 16.07 -15.01
C VAL A 411 21.73 16.60 -16.01
N ALA A 412 21.28 17.84 -15.80
CA ALA A 412 20.37 18.53 -16.72
C ALA A 412 21.06 19.76 -17.32
N ASN A 413 20.83 19.97 -18.62
CA ASN A 413 21.17 21.22 -19.28
C ASN A 413 20.00 22.19 -19.10
N LEU A 414 20.32 23.45 -18.84
CA LEU A 414 19.34 24.53 -18.81
C LEU A 414 19.79 25.65 -19.74
N GLU A 415 18.79 26.27 -20.36
CA GLU A 415 18.93 27.42 -21.25
C GLU A 415 17.98 28.52 -20.77
N LEU A 416 18.52 29.74 -20.67
CA LEU A 416 17.76 30.94 -20.31
C LEU A 416 18.07 32.04 -21.31
N ASP A 417 17.02 32.59 -21.90
CA ASP A 417 17.14 33.74 -22.78
C ASP A 417 16.74 35.02 -22.07
N TRP A 418 17.50 36.08 -22.28
CA TRP A 418 17.19 37.42 -21.81
C TRP A 418 17.56 38.46 -22.86
N ASN A 419 16.64 39.38 -23.15
CA ASN A 419 16.94 40.54 -23.98
C ASN A 419 17.59 41.63 -23.11
N ILE A 420 18.85 41.95 -23.39
CA ILE A 420 19.68 42.82 -22.55
C ILE A 420 19.09 44.23 -22.51
N SER A 421 18.42 44.59 -21.42
CA SER A 421 17.73 45.88 -21.27
C SER A 421 18.53 46.91 -20.46
N ILE A 422 19.67 46.52 -19.88
CA ILE A 422 20.50 47.33 -18.97
C ILE A 422 21.91 47.46 -19.56
N ALA A 423 22.48 48.67 -19.54
CA ALA A 423 23.86 48.94 -19.96
C ALA A 423 24.79 49.08 -18.74
N GLY A 424 26.10 48.87 -18.96
CA GLY A 424 27.15 48.93 -17.94
C GLY A 424 27.80 47.58 -17.68
N ASP A 425 28.60 47.51 -16.63
CA ASP A 425 29.20 46.26 -16.17
C ASP A 425 28.16 45.48 -15.35
N LEU A 426 27.75 44.32 -15.86
CA LEU A 426 26.71 43.47 -15.28
C LEU A 426 27.32 42.23 -14.63
N SER A 427 26.93 41.95 -13.39
CA SER A 427 27.10 40.64 -12.74
C SER A 427 25.88 39.79 -13.04
N LEU A 428 26.05 38.80 -13.90
CA LEU A 428 25.02 37.83 -14.25
C LEU A 428 25.17 36.62 -13.34
N SER A 429 24.10 36.24 -12.65
CA SER A 429 24.08 35.05 -11.82
C SER A 429 22.88 34.18 -12.15
N LEU A 430 23.09 32.87 -12.25
CA LEU A 430 22.00 31.90 -12.21
C LEU A 430 21.77 31.52 -10.76
N VAL A 431 20.52 31.61 -10.33
CA VAL A 431 20.08 31.38 -8.96
C VAL A 431 19.02 30.29 -8.98
N ALA A 432 19.27 29.18 -8.30
CA ALA A 432 18.25 28.16 -8.07
C ALA A 432 17.38 28.55 -6.87
N ASP A 433 16.06 28.44 -7.04
CA ASP A 433 15.08 28.79 -6.02
C ASP A 433 15.22 27.92 -4.76
N ASN A 434 14.92 28.54 -3.62
CA ASN A 434 15.37 28.17 -2.29
C ASN A 434 14.42 27.21 -1.57
N SER A 435 13.18 27.02 -2.04
CA SER A 435 12.19 26.14 -1.40
C SER A 435 12.62 24.66 -1.35
N ILE A 436 13.57 24.26 -2.20
CA ILE A 436 14.05 22.88 -2.35
C ILE A 436 15.46 22.69 -1.76
N LEU A 437 16.18 23.75 -1.37
CA LEU A 437 17.54 23.68 -0.86
C LEU A 437 17.58 23.94 0.65
N PRO A 438 18.10 23.01 1.48
CA PRO A 438 18.06 23.14 2.93
C PRO A 438 19.02 24.22 3.49
N ASP A 439 20.12 24.53 2.79
CA ASP A 439 21.23 25.36 3.33
C ASP A 439 21.54 26.63 2.53
N GLY A 440 20.61 27.07 1.67
CA GLY A 440 20.71 28.34 0.98
C GLY A 440 21.10 28.28 -0.48
N GLU A 441 20.94 29.43 -1.09
CA GLU A 441 20.97 29.72 -2.53
C GLU A 441 22.12 29.05 -3.29
N LEU A 442 21.79 28.19 -4.26
CA LEU A 442 22.76 27.69 -5.23
C LEU A 442 22.94 28.73 -6.34
N ARG A 443 24.18 29.21 -6.52
CA ARG A 443 24.51 30.28 -7.46
C ARG A 443 25.77 30.00 -8.28
N ILE A 444 25.74 30.38 -9.56
CA ILE A 444 26.93 30.53 -10.40
C ILE A 444 26.90 31.90 -11.09
N SER A 445 28.05 32.57 -11.18
CA SER A 445 28.14 33.95 -11.68
C SER A 445 29.17 34.14 -12.80
N ARG A 446 28.88 35.08 -13.68
CA ARG A 446 29.75 35.59 -14.75
C ARG A 446 29.57 37.09 -14.92
N TYR A 447 30.59 37.74 -15.49
CA TYR A 447 30.57 39.17 -15.77
C TYR A 447 30.37 39.43 -17.26
N LEU A 448 29.55 40.43 -17.59
CA LEU A 448 29.29 40.87 -18.95
C LEU A 448 29.34 42.39 -19.01
N GLN A 449 30.08 42.94 -19.97
CA GLN A 449 30.12 44.38 -20.20
C GLN A 449 29.15 44.75 -21.32
N VAL A 450 28.19 45.63 -21.04
CA VAL A 450 27.17 46.03 -22.00
C VAL A 450 27.35 47.50 -22.38
N THR A 451 27.54 47.76 -23.67
CA THR A 451 27.61 49.11 -24.24
C THR A 451 26.24 49.54 -24.75
N SER A 452 25.85 50.79 -24.45
CA SER A 452 24.66 51.38 -25.05
C SER A 452 24.99 51.80 -26.48
N ASP A 453 24.22 51.32 -27.47
CA ASP A 453 24.34 51.75 -28.86
C ASP A 453 23.75 53.14 -29.11
N THR A 454 23.30 53.83 -28.07
CA THR A 454 23.22 55.27 -28.13
C THR A 454 24.65 55.79 -28.22
N LEU A 455 25.06 56.15 -29.44
CA LEU A 455 25.88 57.33 -29.62
C LEU A 455 25.46 58.32 -28.54
N GLU A 456 26.41 58.80 -27.75
CA GLU A 456 26.29 60.13 -27.18
C GLU A 456 26.07 61.07 -28.38
N GLU A 457 24.84 61.13 -28.89
CA GLU A 457 24.34 62.35 -29.45
C GLU A 457 24.54 63.33 -28.31
N GLU A 458 25.57 64.16 -28.51
CA GLU A 458 25.85 65.38 -27.77
C GLU A 458 24.60 65.81 -27.05
N GLU A 459 24.66 65.92 -25.71
CA GLU A 459 23.67 66.61 -24.89
C GLU A 459 22.85 67.55 -25.78
N GLU A 460 21.63 67.14 -26.16
CA GLU A 460 20.72 68.07 -26.83
C GLU A 460 20.48 69.14 -25.78
N GLN A 461 21.28 70.19 -25.89
CA GLN A 461 21.26 71.41 -25.14
C GLN A 461 19.80 71.75 -24.92
N GLU A 462 19.27 71.52 -23.72
CA GLU A 462 17.90 71.85 -23.36
C GLU A 462 17.63 73.25 -23.87
N GLN A 463 16.85 73.36 -24.94
CA GLN A 463 16.66 74.60 -25.66
C GLN A 463 15.66 75.44 -24.86
N PRO A 464 16.12 76.36 -23.98
CA PRO A 464 15.25 77.02 -23.00
C PRO A 464 14.32 78.04 -23.67
N TRP A 465 14.49 78.26 -24.98
CA TRP A 465 13.65 79.10 -25.81
C TRP A 465 12.33 78.43 -26.22
N LEU A 466 12.22 77.10 -26.22
CA LEU A 466 10.94 76.41 -26.47
C LEU A 466 9.97 76.60 -25.30
N ALA A 467 10.45 76.52 -24.06
CA ALA A 467 9.68 76.87 -22.86
C ALA A 467 9.31 78.37 -22.83
N LEU A 468 10.22 79.25 -23.30
CA LEU A 468 9.96 80.68 -23.43
C LEU A 468 8.89 80.99 -24.50
N LEU A 469 8.88 80.27 -25.62
CA LEU A 469 7.84 80.40 -26.66
C LEU A 469 6.48 79.91 -26.19
N LEU A 470 6.43 78.83 -25.40
CA LEU A 470 5.18 78.34 -24.81
C LEU A 470 4.60 79.34 -23.79
N LEU A 471 5.47 79.95 -22.97
CA LEU A 471 5.09 81.03 -22.04
C LEU A 471 4.64 82.31 -22.76
N LEU A 472 5.30 82.69 -23.87
CA LEU A 472 4.90 83.83 -24.71
C LEU A 472 3.57 83.58 -25.44
N ALA A 473 3.30 82.35 -25.88
CA ALA A 473 2.02 81.96 -26.48
C ALA A 473 0.87 81.97 -25.46
N LEU A 474 1.11 81.47 -24.24
CA LEU A 474 0.13 81.50 -23.15
C LEU A 474 -0.13 82.93 -22.63
N ALA A 475 0.90 83.77 -22.53
CA ALA A 475 0.76 85.18 -22.17
C ALA A 475 0.08 86.02 -23.28
N GLY A 476 0.32 85.68 -24.55
CA GLY A 476 -0.35 86.30 -25.70
C GLY A 476 -1.83 85.91 -25.82
N GLY A 477 -2.17 84.65 -25.51
CA GLY A 477 -3.56 84.16 -25.49
C GLY A 477 -4.40 84.75 -24.35
N ALA A 478 -3.81 84.92 -23.16
CA ALA A 478 -4.47 85.55 -22.02
C ALA A 478 -4.70 87.06 -22.19
N ALA A 479 -3.86 87.75 -22.96
CA ALA A 479 -4.03 89.17 -23.29
C ALA A 479 -5.10 89.41 -24.38
N TRP A 480 -5.40 88.41 -25.22
CA TRP A 480 -6.45 88.48 -26.25
C TRP A 480 -7.84 88.14 -25.68
N ALA A 481 -7.93 87.25 -24.68
CA ALA A 481 -9.19 86.84 -24.06
C ALA A 481 -9.79 87.86 -23.06
N LEU A 482 -9.03 88.86 -22.60
CA LEU A 482 -9.49 89.92 -21.70
C LEU A 482 -9.98 91.19 -22.42
N LEU A 483 -9.94 91.24 -23.76
CA LEU A 483 -10.23 92.45 -24.56
C LEU A 483 -11.38 92.27 -25.57
N SER A 484 -12.09 91.13 -25.55
CA SER A 484 -13.26 90.90 -26.39
C SER A 484 -14.43 90.28 -25.61
N GLU A 485 -15.04 91.06 -24.73
CA GLU A 485 -16.44 90.86 -24.32
C GLU A 485 -17.35 91.71 -25.22
N SER A 486 -18.19 91.06 -26.02
CA SER A 486 -19.51 91.58 -26.38
C SER A 486 -20.40 90.44 -26.91
N GLU A 487 -21.32 90.00 -26.06
CA GLU A 487 -22.59 89.31 -26.39
C GLU A 487 -23.45 90.09 -27.43
N PRO A 488 -24.58 89.60 -27.99
CA PRO A 488 -25.46 88.52 -27.48
C PRO A 488 -26.13 87.55 -28.49
N GLU A 489 -26.70 86.50 -27.89
CA GLU A 489 -27.98 85.82 -28.14
C GLU A 489 -28.47 85.45 -29.56
N ALA A 490 -28.82 84.15 -29.72
CA ALA A 490 -30.20 83.65 -29.87
C ALA A 490 -30.31 82.54 -30.93
N GLY A 491 -31.11 81.51 -30.58
CA GLY A 491 -31.98 80.86 -31.57
C GLY A 491 -31.55 79.49 -32.11
N GLU A 492 -31.97 78.44 -31.39
CA GLU A 492 -33.02 77.53 -31.89
C GLU A 492 -32.91 76.99 -33.33
N ALA A 493 -32.63 75.69 -33.47
CA ALA A 493 -33.21 74.87 -34.54
C ALA A 493 -33.26 73.39 -34.14
N VAL A 494 -34.42 72.80 -34.39
CA VAL A 494 -34.88 71.44 -34.11
C VAL A 494 -34.66 70.56 -35.36
N ALA A 495 -34.45 69.26 -35.15
CA ALA A 495 -34.98 68.10 -35.91
C ALA A 495 -33.96 67.08 -36.49
N ALA A 496 -34.01 65.88 -35.88
CA ALA A 496 -34.23 64.54 -36.46
C ALA A 496 -33.21 63.83 -37.39
N GLU A 497 -32.75 62.67 -36.85
CA GLU A 497 -32.55 61.31 -37.43
C GLU A 497 -31.53 61.10 -38.58
N GLU A 498 -30.68 60.06 -38.61
CA GLU A 498 -30.86 58.61 -38.37
C GLU A 498 -29.69 57.92 -37.60
N GLU A 499 -30.05 56.91 -36.79
CA GLU A 499 -29.50 55.55 -36.56
C GLU A 499 -28.09 55.19 -37.14
N THR A 500 -27.20 54.37 -36.56
CA THR A 500 -27.35 53.13 -35.76
C THR A 500 -26.01 52.74 -35.08
N ASN A 501 -26.14 52.20 -33.87
CA ASN A 501 -25.47 51.06 -33.20
C ASN A 501 -23.94 50.82 -33.17
N GLY A 502 -23.51 50.59 -31.92
CA GLY A 502 -22.83 49.36 -31.49
C GLY A 502 -21.44 49.59 -30.90
N ASP A 503 -21.03 49.11 -29.72
CA ASP A 503 -21.62 48.49 -28.52
C ASP A 503 -20.42 48.29 -27.55
N SER A 504 -20.69 48.23 -26.25
CA SER A 504 -19.86 47.78 -25.11
C SER A 504 -18.57 48.55 -24.81
N ASP A 505 -18.49 49.42 -23.78
CA ASP A 505 -18.61 49.21 -22.31
C ASP A 505 -17.66 48.17 -21.73
N ALA A 506 -17.06 48.33 -20.56
CA ALA A 506 -16.70 49.45 -19.68
C ALA A 506 -16.02 48.79 -18.45
N PRO A 507 -15.12 49.48 -17.75
CA PRO A 507 -14.32 48.96 -16.65
C PRO A 507 -14.93 49.33 -15.28
N SER A 508 -14.29 48.97 -14.17
CA SER A 508 -13.78 49.96 -13.19
C SER A 508 -13.34 49.33 -11.87
N ASN A 509 -12.48 50.10 -11.22
CA ASN A 509 -11.56 49.80 -10.15
C ASN A 509 -12.06 50.37 -8.80
N ASP A 510 -11.48 49.81 -7.74
CA ASP A 510 -10.95 50.49 -6.54
C ASP A 510 -11.82 50.93 -5.34
N GLU A 511 -11.23 50.57 -4.18
CA GLU A 511 -10.98 51.35 -2.96
C GLU A 511 -11.76 51.08 -1.64
N HIS A 512 -10.96 50.59 -0.67
CA HIS A 512 -10.78 50.98 0.74
C HIS A 512 -11.83 50.72 1.85
N GLY A 513 -11.34 50.08 2.93
CA GLY A 513 -11.81 50.28 4.32
C GLY A 513 -11.50 49.14 5.29
N GLU A 514 -10.57 49.35 6.23
CA GLU A 514 -10.44 48.58 7.48
C GLU A 514 -10.99 49.44 8.65
N PRO A 515 -11.51 48.88 9.79
CA PRO A 515 -10.68 48.10 10.75
C PRO A 515 -11.37 47.01 11.64
N ALA A 516 -10.52 46.13 12.17
CA ALA A 516 -10.45 45.50 13.51
C ALA A 516 -11.61 44.71 14.20
N ASP A 517 -11.17 43.58 14.80
CA ASP A 517 -11.56 42.96 16.09
C ASP A 517 -12.58 41.78 16.11
N GLY A 518 -12.26 40.77 16.92
CA GLY A 518 -13.21 39.74 17.41
C GLY A 518 -12.81 38.28 17.14
N GLY A 519 -12.53 37.51 18.19
CA GLY A 519 -12.09 36.10 18.15
C GLY A 519 -13.19 35.04 18.36
N GLY A 520 -12.75 33.82 18.72
CA GLY A 520 -13.55 32.64 19.08
C GLY A 520 -13.96 31.82 17.85
N GLY A 521 -13.62 30.53 17.71
CA GLY A 521 -14.06 29.40 18.54
C GLY A 521 -14.90 28.50 17.61
N GLU A 522 -14.40 27.31 17.26
CA GLU A 522 -14.91 25.99 17.70
C GLU A 522 -16.27 25.57 17.11
N GLU A 523 -16.50 24.24 17.10
CA GLU A 523 -17.65 23.47 16.59
C GLU A 523 -17.51 23.12 15.09
N ALA A 524 -17.13 21.91 14.68
CA ALA A 524 -17.77 20.61 14.91
C ALA A 524 -19.26 20.63 14.55
N ASP A 525 -19.63 19.93 13.49
CA ASP A 525 -20.92 19.27 13.42
C ASP A 525 -20.81 18.06 12.48
N GLU A 526 -20.94 16.88 13.08
CA GLU A 526 -21.43 15.67 12.45
C GLU A 526 -22.87 15.93 11.99
N LEU A 527 -23.27 15.43 10.82
CA LEU A 527 -24.60 14.87 10.64
C LEU A 527 -24.56 13.82 9.54
N ALA A 528 -24.89 12.60 9.95
CA ALA A 528 -25.43 11.55 9.09
C ALA A 528 -26.81 11.98 8.56
N ASP A 529 -27.17 11.49 7.38
CA ASP A 529 -28.49 10.91 7.14
C ASP A 529 -28.49 10.08 5.85
N ASP A 530 -29.18 8.96 5.97
CA ASP A 530 -29.45 7.90 5.00
C ASP A 530 -30.17 8.40 3.73
N GLU A 531 -30.03 7.70 2.61
CA GLU A 531 -31.18 7.26 1.79
C GLU A 531 -30.83 6.00 0.95
N GLU A 532 -31.82 5.11 0.89
CA GLU A 532 -31.87 3.84 0.17
C GLU A 532 -31.81 3.98 -1.37
N GLY A 533 -31.35 2.90 -2.02
CA GLY A 533 -32.08 2.31 -3.15
C GLY A 533 -31.40 2.37 -4.52
N GLY A 534 -31.21 1.20 -5.14
CA GLY A 534 -30.98 1.13 -6.59
C GLY A 534 -30.23 -0.11 -7.08
N ASN A 535 -30.95 -1.24 -7.17
CA ASN A 535 -30.52 -2.44 -7.86
C ASN A 535 -30.46 -2.19 -9.38
N ALA A 536 -29.37 -2.57 -10.07
CA ALA A 536 -29.33 -2.70 -11.53
C ALA A 536 -28.30 -3.74 -11.97
N GLU A 537 -28.83 -4.85 -12.49
CA GLU A 537 -28.14 -5.89 -13.25
C GLU A 537 -27.40 -5.30 -14.46
N SER A 538 -26.18 -5.76 -14.73
CA SER A 538 -25.45 -5.47 -15.97
C SER A 538 -25.40 -6.72 -16.85
N GLU A 539 -26.23 -6.74 -17.90
CA GLU A 539 -26.09 -7.65 -19.04
C GLU A 539 -24.82 -7.31 -19.83
N LEU A 540 -24.04 -8.34 -20.19
CA LEU A 540 -22.94 -8.30 -21.14
C LEU A 540 -23.49 -8.39 -22.58
N PRO A 541 -22.89 -7.70 -23.57
CA PRO A 541 -23.28 -7.88 -24.97
C PRO A 541 -22.55 -9.07 -25.61
N ASP A 542 -23.33 -9.87 -26.34
CA ASP A 542 -22.88 -10.80 -27.37
C ASP A 542 -22.22 -10.03 -28.51
N ASP A 543 -21.01 -10.42 -28.91
CA ASP A 543 -20.45 -10.12 -30.23
C ASP A 543 -20.05 -11.44 -30.91
N GLU A 544 -20.79 -11.77 -31.98
CA GLU A 544 -20.42 -12.75 -32.99
C GLU A 544 -19.38 -12.14 -33.96
N ASP A 545 -18.26 -12.83 -34.16
CA ASP A 545 -17.60 -13.03 -35.47
C ASP A 545 -16.59 -14.20 -35.41
#